data_AF-A0A923PKR4-F1
#
_entry.id   AF-A0A923PKR4-F1
#
_cell.length_a   1.000
_cell.length_b   1.000
_cell.length_c   1.000
_cell.angle_alpha   90.00
_cell.angle_beta   90.00
_cell.angle_gamma   90.00
#
_symmetry.space_group_name_H-M   'P 1'
#
loop_
_entity.id
_entity.type
_entity.pdbx_description
1 polymer ?
#
loop_
_entity_poly.entity_id
_entity_poly.type
_entity_poly.pdbx_seq_one_letter_code
_entity_poly.pdbx_strand_id
1 'polypeptide(L)'
;MIPLTILSVVLLVAVMLLLRTWSANRMPGKKQRARAVRELKEEMDTWTAELVPLNKEELDLFSLAQDKQVVKTGAGASAKGTFTTIFHEPVVSYSYRRYLGKQVNELLYARTAEHDYVYWTENGKTTLEIDDQPVGSIDKGVLLGARTGKPLAQIAGQARENYLPISVGNREVGSLTAGKASKADPLGQRAFEFIPKDLNDKEEQLLMSLATLELVRRSLPA
;
A
#
# COMPACT_ATOMS: atom_id res chain seq x y z
N MET A 1 -54.44 -0.60 -5.79
CA MET A 1 -53.67 0.55 -5.26
C MET A 1 -52.58 0.13 -4.27
N ILE A 2 -52.91 -0.65 -3.23
CA ILE A 2 -51.95 -1.14 -2.21
C ILE A 2 -50.73 -1.92 -2.77
N PRO A 3 -50.84 -2.84 -3.76
CA PRO A 3 -49.67 -3.55 -4.27
C PRO A 3 -48.72 -2.65 -5.07
N LEU A 4 -49.26 -1.63 -5.75
CA LEU A 4 -48.47 -0.67 -6.52
C LEU A 4 -47.66 0.24 -5.59
N THR A 5 -48.25 0.64 -4.44
CA THR A 5 -47.56 1.44 -3.42
C THR A 5 -46.49 0.65 -2.66
N ILE A 6 -46.71 -0.64 -2.41
CA ILE A 6 -45.68 -1.50 -1.80
C ILE A 6 -44.50 -1.65 -2.78
N LEU A 7 -44.78 -1.91 -4.05
CA LEU A 7 -43.75 -2.04 -5.09
C LEU A 7 -42.93 -0.74 -5.25
N SER A 8 -43.58 0.43 -5.21
CA SER A 8 -42.88 1.71 -5.33
C SER A 8 -41.98 2.01 -4.13
N VAL A 9 -42.41 1.67 -2.91
CA VAL A 9 -41.58 1.80 -1.70
C VAL A 9 -40.38 0.87 -1.75
N VAL A 10 -40.57 -0.39 -2.15
CA VAL A 10 -39.46 -1.35 -2.30
C VAL A 10 -38.46 -0.88 -3.36
N LEU A 11 -38.95 -0.37 -4.49
CA LEU A 11 -38.09 0.19 -5.54
C LEU A 11 -37.29 1.39 -5.04
N LEU A 12 -37.91 2.31 -4.30
CA LEU A 12 -37.24 3.47 -3.71
C LEU A 12 -36.14 3.07 -2.73
N VAL A 13 -36.42 2.09 -1.85
CA VAL A 13 -35.42 1.56 -0.92
C VAL A 13 -34.27 0.91 -1.67
N ALA A 14 -34.55 0.12 -2.71
CA ALA A 14 -33.52 -0.51 -3.54
C ALA A 14 -32.64 0.54 -4.24
N VAL A 15 -33.23 1.58 -4.83
CA VAL A 15 -32.50 2.69 -5.46
C VAL A 15 -31.66 3.45 -4.45
N MET A 16 -32.21 3.72 -3.25
CA MET A 16 -31.47 4.41 -2.18
C MET A 16 -30.26 3.58 -1.70
N LEU A 17 -30.40 2.27 -1.55
CA LEU A 17 -29.30 1.37 -1.21
C LEU A 17 -28.23 1.34 -2.30
N LEU A 18 -28.62 1.30 -3.58
CA LEU A 18 -27.70 1.35 -4.72
C LEU A 18 -26.94 2.68 -4.79
N LEU A 19 -27.61 3.80 -4.57
CA LEU A 19 -26.96 5.12 -4.53
C LEU A 19 -25.99 5.23 -3.36
N ARG A 20 -26.34 4.63 -2.21
CA ARG A 20 -25.45 4.60 -1.04
C ARG A 20 -24.20 3.77 -1.30
N THR A 21 -24.32 2.58 -1.89
CA THR A 21 -23.14 1.74 -2.20
C THR A 21 -22.28 2.39 -3.29
N TRP A 22 -22.88 3.03 -4.29
CA TRP A 22 -22.13 3.75 -5.32
C TRP A 22 -21.39 4.98 -4.79
N SER A 23 -22.04 5.78 -3.94
CA SER A 23 -21.42 6.96 -3.34
C SER A 23 -20.34 6.61 -2.32
N ALA A 24 -20.55 5.57 -1.50
CA ALA A 24 -19.57 5.10 -0.51
C ALA A 24 -18.29 4.57 -1.16
N ASN A 25 -18.39 4.04 -2.39
CA ASN A 25 -17.25 3.52 -3.14
C ASN A 25 -16.58 4.55 -4.05
N ARG A 26 -17.00 5.82 -3.98
CA ARG A 26 -16.35 6.91 -4.72
C ARG A 26 -15.21 7.49 -3.89
N MET A 27 -14.18 8.00 -4.56
CA MET A 27 -13.03 8.57 -3.88
C MET A 27 -13.42 9.76 -2.98
N PRO A 28 -12.98 9.77 -1.70
CA PRO A 28 -13.26 10.87 -0.79
C PRO A 28 -12.68 12.19 -1.30
N GLY A 29 -13.41 13.29 -1.11
CA GLY A 29 -12.89 14.62 -1.39
C GLY A 29 -11.83 15.06 -0.39
N LYS A 30 -11.10 16.15 -0.70
CA LYS A 30 -10.02 16.70 0.16
C LYS A 30 -10.38 16.83 1.64
N LYS A 31 -11.60 17.29 1.95
CA LYS A 31 -12.09 17.47 3.34
C LYS A 31 -12.31 16.16 4.10
N GLN A 32 -12.43 15.04 3.40
CA GLN A 32 -12.70 13.71 3.97
C GLN A 32 -11.46 12.81 3.98
N ARG A 33 -10.32 13.26 3.43
CA ARG A 33 -9.09 12.46 3.36
C ARG A 33 -8.59 12.02 4.74
N ALA A 34 -8.51 12.93 5.70
CA ALA A 34 -8.09 12.60 7.07
C ALA A 34 -8.99 11.53 7.70
N ARG A 35 -10.30 11.61 7.47
CA ARG A 35 -11.25 10.59 7.92
C ARG A 35 -11.00 9.24 7.23
N ALA A 36 -10.78 9.24 5.92
CA ALA A 36 -10.52 8.01 5.18
C ALA A 36 -9.22 7.32 5.62
N VAL A 37 -8.15 8.09 5.86
CA VAL A 37 -6.90 7.54 6.45
C VAL A 37 -7.16 6.98 7.84
N ARG A 38 -7.92 7.70 8.68
CA ARG A 38 -8.27 7.22 10.02
C ARG A 38 -9.07 5.91 9.98
N GLU A 39 -10.02 5.77 9.07
CA GLU A 39 -10.77 4.51 8.90
C GLU A 39 -9.85 3.34 8.52
N LEU A 40 -8.85 3.57 7.66
CA LEU A 40 -7.85 2.54 7.32
C LEU A 40 -6.91 2.22 8.50
N LYS A 41 -6.53 3.22 9.30
CA LYS A 41 -5.76 3.06 10.54
C LYS A 41 -6.53 2.18 11.53
N GLU A 42 -7.81 2.51 11.79
CA GLU A 42 -8.70 1.75 12.69
C GLU A 42 -8.91 0.29 12.22
N GLU A 43 -8.99 0.05 10.90
CA GLU A 43 -9.08 -1.31 10.35
C GLU A 43 -7.85 -2.18 10.62
N MET A 44 -6.71 -1.55 10.92
CA MET A 44 -5.41 -2.17 11.20
C MET A 44 -5.02 -2.18 12.68
N ASP A 45 -5.72 -1.48 13.56
CA ASP A 45 -5.27 -1.27 14.95
C ASP A 45 -5.01 -2.58 15.71
N THR A 46 -5.79 -3.63 15.42
CA THR A 46 -5.57 -4.97 16.01
C THR A 46 -4.32 -5.70 15.49
N TRP A 47 -3.76 -5.29 14.36
CA TRP A 47 -2.60 -5.93 13.72
C TRP A 47 -1.31 -5.12 13.88
N THR A 48 -1.44 -3.84 14.19
CA THR A 48 -0.33 -2.88 14.28
C THR A 48 0.37 -2.92 15.64
N ALA A 49 -0.32 -3.36 16.69
CA ALA A 49 0.20 -3.38 18.07
C ALA A 49 1.37 -4.35 18.29
N GLU A 50 1.63 -5.25 17.33
CA GLU A 50 2.66 -6.30 17.44
C GLU A 50 3.88 -6.03 16.53
N LEU A 51 3.90 -4.92 15.78
CA LEU A 51 4.96 -4.65 14.81
C LEU A 51 6.34 -4.53 15.48
N VAL A 52 7.28 -5.34 14.99
CA VAL A 52 8.67 -5.34 15.44
C VAL A 52 9.45 -4.30 14.62
N PRO A 53 10.31 -3.48 15.24
CA PRO A 53 11.26 -2.63 14.51
C PRO A 53 12.05 -3.45 13.51
N LEU A 54 12.29 -2.86 12.33
CA LEU A 54 13.09 -3.48 11.28
C LEU A 54 14.47 -2.86 11.35
N ASN A 55 15.39 -3.54 12.03
CA ASN A 55 16.77 -3.10 12.05
C ASN A 55 17.40 -3.33 10.67
N LYS A 56 18.50 -2.63 10.36
CA LYS A 56 19.21 -2.78 9.08
C LYS A 56 19.62 -4.22 8.77
N GLU A 57 19.96 -4.98 9.82
CA GLU A 57 20.32 -6.40 9.75
C GLU A 57 19.09 -7.31 9.56
N GLU A 58 17.90 -6.82 9.93
CA GLU A 58 16.63 -7.55 9.82
C GLU A 58 15.92 -7.27 8.49
N LEU A 59 16.29 -6.23 7.74
CA LEU A 59 15.84 -6.03 6.36
C LEU A 59 16.21 -7.24 5.49
N ASP A 60 17.36 -7.87 5.75
CA ASP A 60 17.77 -9.13 5.10
C ASP A 60 16.85 -10.32 5.45
N LEU A 61 16.09 -10.21 6.54
CA LEU A 61 15.14 -11.22 7.01
C LEU A 61 13.72 -10.94 6.53
N PHE A 62 13.45 -9.81 5.88
CA PHE A 62 12.13 -9.47 5.35
C PHE A 62 11.69 -10.54 4.36
N SER A 63 10.54 -11.16 4.59
CA SER A 63 9.97 -12.18 3.71
C SER A 63 8.95 -11.59 2.74
N LEU A 64 8.83 -12.18 1.55
CA LEU A 64 7.70 -11.94 0.65
C LEU A 64 6.37 -12.50 1.20
N ALA A 65 6.44 -13.33 2.25
CA ALA A 65 5.29 -13.87 2.93
C ALA A 65 4.37 -12.78 3.50
N GLN A 66 3.08 -13.08 3.53
CA GLN A 66 2.09 -12.27 4.24
C GLN A 66 1.26 -13.15 5.15
N ASP A 67 1.12 -12.71 6.38
CA ASP A 67 0.14 -13.23 7.32
C ASP A 67 -1.13 -12.39 7.28
N LYS A 68 -2.25 -13.03 7.64
CA LYS A 68 -3.56 -12.38 7.83
C LYS A 68 -4.07 -11.63 6.58
N GLN A 69 -3.66 -12.02 5.36
CA GLN A 69 -4.12 -11.33 4.15
C GLN A 69 -5.63 -11.55 3.92
N VAL A 70 -6.37 -10.44 3.82
CA VAL A 70 -7.79 -10.44 3.46
C VAL A 70 -7.97 -9.56 2.25
N VAL A 71 -8.33 -10.15 1.11
CA VAL A 71 -8.64 -9.43 -0.13
C VAL A 71 -10.13 -9.56 -0.43
N LYS A 72 -10.81 -8.43 -0.59
CA LYS A 72 -12.20 -8.34 -1.01
C LYS A 72 -12.27 -7.73 -2.40
N THR A 73 -12.76 -8.50 -3.36
CA THR A 73 -13.01 -8.06 -4.74
C THR A 73 -14.49 -7.67 -4.91
N GLY A 74 -14.79 -6.72 -5.81
CA GLY A 74 -16.16 -6.25 -6.06
C GLY A 74 -16.28 -4.73 -6.22
N ALA A 75 -17.46 -4.18 -5.94
CA ALA A 75 -17.69 -2.74 -5.92
C ALA A 75 -16.90 -2.11 -4.77
N GLY A 76 -15.70 -1.61 -5.08
CA GLY A 76 -14.72 -1.13 -4.09
C GLY A 76 -13.84 -2.27 -3.59
N ALA A 77 -12.74 -2.54 -4.30
CA ALA A 77 -11.79 -3.56 -3.86
C ALA A 77 -11.07 -3.08 -2.60
N SER A 78 -10.94 -3.95 -1.60
CA SER A 78 -10.14 -3.65 -0.40
C SER A 78 -9.22 -4.81 -0.10
N ALA A 79 -8.09 -4.50 0.51
CA ALA A 79 -7.18 -5.52 1.00
C ALA A 79 -6.52 -5.06 2.29
N LYS A 80 -6.14 -6.01 3.13
CA LYS A 80 -5.27 -5.76 4.26
C LYS A 80 -4.41 -6.98 4.53
N GLY A 81 -3.23 -6.77 5.08
CA GLY A 81 -2.31 -7.86 5.44
C GLY A 81 -1.13 -7.36 6.25
N THR A 82 -0.31 -8.30 6.70
CA THR A 82 0.94 -8.02 7.40
C THR A 82 2.06 -8.82 6.76
N PHE A 83 3.11 -8.15 6.30
CA PHE A 83 4.36 -8.78 5.91
C PHE A 83 5.16 -9.15 7.15
N THR A 84 5.86 -10.28 7.08
CA THR A 84 6.65 -10.82 8.19
C THR A 84 8.10 -11.03 7.81
N THR A 85 8.96 -11.21 8.80
CA THR A 85 10.29 -11.81 8.59
C THR A 85 10.17 -13.30 8.28
N ILE A 86 11.27 -13.93 7.89
CA ILE A 86 11.39 -15.40 7.79
C ILE A 86 11.17 -16.10 9.14
N PHE A 87 11.16 -15.36 10.25
CA PHE A 87 10.87 -15.85 11.60
C PHE A 87 9.44 -15.54 12.09
N HIS A 88 8.54 -15.12 11.18
CA HIS A 88 7.14 -14.76 11.49
C HIS A 88 6.96 -13.53 12.38
N GLU A 89 7.96 -12.65 12.42
CA GLU A 89 7.82 -11.37 13.13
C GLU A 89 7.11 -10.37 12.20
N PRO A 90 6.00 -9.76 12.63
CA PRO A 90 5.27 -8.81 11.81
C PRO A 90 6.06 -7.49 11.69
N VAL A 91 6.33 -7.05 10.46
CA VAL A 91 7.20 -5.90 10.20
C VAL A 91 6.54 -4.76 9.44
N VAL A 92 5.59 -5.07 8.55
CA VAL A 92 4.81 -4.07 7.82
C VAL A 92 3.37 -4.51 7.77
N SER A 93 2.45 -3.73 8.33
CA SER A 93 1.03 -3.93 8.11
C SER A 93 0.51 -2.92 7.10
N TYR A 94 -0.51 -3.29 6.32
CA TYR A 94 -1.15 -2.41 5.37
C TYR A 94 -2.67 -2.59 5.29
N SER A 95 -3.35 -1.52 4.89
CA SER A 95 -4.76 -1.50 4.47
C SER A 95 -4.89 -0.71 3.17
N TYR A 96 -5.64 -1.26 2.24
CA TYR A 96 -5.80 -0.82 0.88
C TYR A 96 -7.28 -0.71 0.55
N ARG A 97 -7.64 0.37 -0.15
CA ARG A 97 -8.98 0.58 -0.68
C ARG A 97 -8.91 1.19 -2.08
N ARG A 98 -9.51 0.51 -3.04
CA ARG A 98 -9.74 0.99 -4.40
C ARG A 98 -11.13 1.58 -4.51
N TYR A 99 -11.22 2.75 -5.13
CA TYR A 99 -12.46 3.47 -5.38
C TYR A 99 -12.89 3.34 -6.85
N LEU A 100 -14.18 3.50 -7.08
CA LEU A 100 -14.75 3.54 -8.42
C LEU A 100 -14.29 4.79 -9.18
N GLY A 101 -13.94 4.62 -10.45
CA GLY A 101 -13.50 5.70 -11.33
C GLY A 101 -13.09 5.19 -12.70
N LYS A 102 -12.98 6.09 -13.68
CA LYS A 102 -12.44 5.76 -15.02
C LYS A 102 -10.94 5.49 -14.98
N GLN A 103 -10.24 6.19 -14.10
CA GLN A 103 -8.81 6.03 -13.82
C GLN A 103 -8.62 5.40 -12.44
N VAL A 104 -7.41 4.93 -12.17
CA VAL A 104 -7.06 4.34 -10.87
C VAL A 104 -7.22 5.39 -9.78
N ASN A 105 -8.08 5.07 -8.82
CA ASN A 105 -8.35 5.84 -7.62
C ASN A 105 -8.21 4.90 -6.43
N GLU A 106 -7.23 5.11 -5.58
CA GLU A 106 -6.96 4.22 -4.46
C GLU A 106 -6.33 4.95 -3.28
N LEU A 107 -6.48 4.37 -2.11
CA LEU A 107 -5.80 4.76 -0.89
C LEU A 107 -5.11 3.51 -0.34
N LEU A 108 -3.81 3.62 -0.11
CA LEU A 108 -3.03 2.64 0.61
C LEU A 108 -2.48 3.31 1.86
N TYR A 109 -2.70 2.68 3.00
CA TYR A 109 -2.03 2.99 4.24
C TYR A 109 -1.14 1.80 4.61
N ALA A 110 0.11 2.08 4.94
CA ALA A 110 1.04 1.07 5.46
C ALA A 110 1.78 1.62 6.67
N ARG A 111 2.19 0.73 7.57
CA ARG A 111 2.87 1.09 8.82
C ARG A 111 3.94 0.07 9.16
N THR A 112 5.12 0.57 9.52
CA THR A 112 6.16 -0.16 10.24
C THR A 112 6.09 0.19 11.74
N ALA A 113 6.97 -0.39 12.56
CA ALA A 113 7.08 0.03 13.96
C ALA A 113 7.46 1.52 14.10
N GLU A 114 8.19 2.07 13.14
CA GLU A 114 8.80 3.40 13.23
C GLU A 114 8.09 4.48 12.41
N HIS A 115 7.52 4.10 11.25
CA HIS A 115 7.00 5.03 10.27
C HIS A 115 5.62 4.64 9.78
N ASP A 116 4.84 5.66 9.42
CA ASP A 116 3.59 5.47 8.68
C ASP A 116 3.68 6.03 7.26
N TYR A 117 3.03 5.35 6.32
CA TYR A 117 3.10 5.66 4.90
C TYR A 117 1.67 5.74 4.35
N VAL A 118 1.32 6.89 3.76
CA VAL A 118 0.02 7.10 3.12
C VAL A 118 0.23 7.37 1.64
N TYR A 119 -0.33 6.50 0.80
CA TYR A 119 -0.31 6.64 -0.65
C TYR A 119 -1.71 6.98 -1.15
N TRP A 120 -1.82 8.16 -1.74
CA TRP A 120 -3.03 8.64 -2.39
C TRP A 120 -2.86 8.58 -3.90
N THR A 121 -3.54 7.65 -4.57
CA THR A 121 -3.61 7.65 -6.04
C THR A 121 -4.91 8.29 -6.49
N GLU A 122 -4.81 9.47 -7.09
CA GLU A 122 -5.94 10.20 -7.69
C GLU A 122 -5.74 10.31 -9.19
N ASN A 123 -6.68 9.80 -9.97
CA ASN A 123 -6.62 9.85 -11.44
C ASN A 123 -5.30 9.28 -11.99
N GLY A 124 -4.80 8.20 -11.37
CA GLY A 124 -3.53 7.57 -11.72
C GLY A 124 -2.26 8.27 -11.20
N LYS A 125 -2.37 9.40 -10.49
CA LYS A 125 -1.22 10.09 -9.88
C LYS A 125 -1.12 9.73 -8.41
N THR A 126 -0.02 9.10 -8.01
CA THR A 126 0.22 8.71 -6.63
C THR A 126 0.98 9.81 -5.89
N THR A 127 0.52 10.20 -4.71
CA THR A 127 1.21 11.08 -3.75
C THR A 127 1.54 10.29 -2.49
N LEU A 128 2.68 10.62 -1.86
CA LEU A 128 3.23 9.95 -0.70
C LEU A 128 3.35 10.94 0.47
N GLU A 129 2.77 10.57 1.59
CA GLU A 129 2.99 11.17 2.90
C GLU A 129 3.68 10.15 3.80
N ILE A 130 4.68 10.58 4.56
CA ILE A 130 5.36 9.76 5.57
C ILE A 130 5.29 10.51 6.89
N ASP A 131 4.81 9.87 7.96
CA ASP A 131 4.62 10.48 9.28
C ASP A 131 3.78 11.76 9.23
N ASP A 132 2.66 11.69 8.49
CA ASP A 132 1.77 12.81 8.17
C ASP A 132 2.45 14.01 7.44
N GLN A 133 3.70 13.85 6.96
CA GLN A 133 4.42 14.87 6.19
C GLN A 133 4.40 14.58 4.69
N PRO A 134 4.07 15.56 3.82
CA PRO A 134 4.09 15.36 2.38
C PRO A 134 5.53 15.24 1.86
N VAL A 135 5.88 14.05 1.34
CA VAL A 135 7.20 13.76 0.79
C VAL A 135 7.26 14.03 -0.70
N GLY A 136 6.25 13.60 -1.46
CA GLY A 136 6.33 13.69 -2.91
C GLY A 136 5.20 13.05 -3.71
N SER A 137 5.41 12.96 -5.02
CA SER A 137 4.56 12.23 -5.95
C SER A 137 5.34 11.13 -6.64
N ILE A 138 4.71 9.97 -6.81
CA ILE A 138 5.30 8.82 -7.49
C ILE A 138 4.73 8.73 -8.90
N ASP A 139 5.61 8.74 -9.89
CA ASP A 139 5.28 8.49 -11.31
C ASP A 139 6.19 7.41 -11.87
N LYS A 140 5.60 6.34 -12.41
CA LYS A 140 6.31 5.19 -13.02
C LYS A 140 7.49 4.67 -12.17
N GLY A 141 7.32 4.60 -10.86
CA GLY A 141 8.33 4.13 -9.91
C GLY A 141 9.33 5.19 -9.44
N VAL A 142 9.26 6.43 -9.94
CA VAL A 142 10.11 7.55 -9.50
C VAL A 142 9.36 8.40 -8.49
N LEU A 143 9.90 8.55 -7.29
CA LEU A 143 9.43 9.48 -6.28
C LEU A 143 10.05 10.86 -6.52
N LEU A 144 9.21 11.84 -6.87
CA LEU A 144 9.58 13.24 -7.04
C LEU A 144 9.26 14.03 -5.77
N GLY A 145 10.22 14.79 -5.25
CA GLY A 145 10.05 15.54 -4.01
C GLY A 145 9.00 16.64 -4.11
N ALA A 146 8.12 16.76 -3.11
CA ALA A 146 6.99 17.69 -3.13
C ALA A 146 7.42 19.16 -3.27
N ARG A 147 8.55 19.54 -2.67
CA ARG A 147 9.08 20.91 -2.70
C ARG A 147 9.94 21.21 -3.93
N THR A 148 10.74 20.24 -4.36
CA THR A 148 11.80 20.46 -5.37
C THR A 148 11.40 19.99 -6.76
N GLY A 149 10.42 19.09 -6.87
CA GLY A 149 10.09 18.37 -8.10
C GLY A 149 11.22 17.46 -8.61
N LYS A 150 12.32 17.32 -7.86
CA LYS A 150 13.48 16.52 -8.26
C LYS A 150 13.29 15.06 -7.83
N PRO A 151 13.84 14.10 -8.58
CA PRO A 151 13.90 12.71 -8.16
C PRO A 151 14.57 12.57 -6.78
N LEU A 152 13.87 11.91 -5.85
CA LEU A 152 14.39 11.57 -4.52
C LEU A 152 14.82 10.10 -4.48
N ALA A 153 13.95 9.22 -4.99
CA ALA A 153 14.17 7.79 -5.03
C ALA A 153 13.47 7.19 -6.24
N GLN A 154 13.90 6.00 -6.66
CA GLN A 154 13.34 5.30 -7.80
C GLN A 154 13.40 3.79 -7.58
N ILE A 155 12.31 3.10 -7.92
CA ILE A 155 12.32 1.66 -8.19
C ILE A 155 12.37 1.46 -9.71
N ALA A 156 13.22 0.52 -10.16
CA ALA A 156 13.33 0.21 -11.57
C ALA A 156 11.99 -0.29 -12.15
N GLY A 157 11.62 0.18 -13.34
CA GLY A 157 10.37 -0.26 -14.00
C GLY A 157 10.45 -1.65 -14.64
N GLN A 158 11.65 -2.22 -14.75
CA GLN A 158 11.91 -3.55 -15.28
C GLN A 158 12.93 -4.26 -14.40
N ALA A 159 12.71 -5.56 -14.21
CA ALA A 159 13.63 -6.38 -13.44
C ALA A 159 14.96 -6.52 -14.19
N ARG A 160 16.08 -6.39 -13.47
CA ARG A 160 17.39 -6.83 -13.91
C ARG A 160 17.53 -8.28 -13.47
N GLU A 161 17.47 -9.20 -14.44
CA GLU A 161 17.41 -10.64 -14.21
C GLU A 161 16.18 -11.00 -13.35
N ASN A 162 16.35 -11.12 -12.04
CA ASN A 162 15.30 -11.48 -11.08
C ASN A 162 15.07 -10.43 -9.99
N TYR A 163 15.67 -9.24 -10.10
CA TYR A 163 15.61 -8.23 -9.05
C TYR A 163 15.19 -6.86 -9.60
N LEU A 164 14.56 -6.06 -8.75
CA LEU A 164 14.08 -4.71 -9.02
C LEU A 164 14.84 -3.74 -8.13
N PRO A 165 15.91 -3.12 -8.65
CA PRO A 165 16.72 -2.17 -7.92
C PRO A 165 15.91 -0.97 -7.43
N ILE A 166 16.23 -0.51 -6.23
CA ILE A 166 15.74 0.71 -5.62
C ILE A 166 16.94 1.62 -5.35
N SER A 167 16.88 2.84 -5.86
CA SER A 167 17.89 3.87 -5.67
C SER A 167 17.35 5.09 -4.94
N VAL A 168 18.21 5.74 -4.16
CA VAL A 168 17.97 7.05 -3.54
C VAL A 168 19.02 8.00 -4.08
N GLY A 169 18.58 9.08 -4.72
CA GLY A 169 19.47 9.91 -5.55
C GLY A 169 20.18 9.08 -6.62
N ASN A 170 21.50 9.04 -6.57
CA ASN A 170 22.35 8.28 -7.50
C ASN A 170 22.90 6.97 -6.92
N ARG A 171 22.46 6.59 -5.72
CA ARG A 171 22.97 5.43 -4.99
C ARG A 171 21.91 4.33 -4.97
N GLU A 172 22.30 3.10 -5.31
CA GLU A 172 21.45 1.93 -5.11
C GLU A 172 21.43 1.57 -3.62
N VAL A 173 20.23 1.52 -3.04
CA VAL A 173 20.02 1.34 -1.59
C VAL A 173 19.31 0.02 -1.26
N GLY A 174 18.90 -0.72 -2.28
CA GLY A 174 18.44 -2.09 -2.13
C GLY A 174 17.87 -2.64 -3.42
N SER A 175 17.48 -3.90 -3.43
CA SER A 175 16.80 -4.50 -4.57
C SER A 175 15.74 -5.50 -4.11
N LEU A 176 14.55 -5.41 -4.72
CA LEU A 176 13.46 -6.33 -4.45
C LEU A 176 13.53 -7.56 -5.35
N THR A 177 13.27 -8.74 -4.82
CA THR A 177 12.99 -9.92 -5.62
C THR A 177 11.81 -9.64 -6.55
N ALA A 178 11.96 -9.90 -7.86
CA ALA A 178 10.94 -9.59 -8.88
C ALA A 178 9.78 -10.60 -8.91
N GLY A 179 9.98 -11.78 -8.34
CA GLY A 179 8.97 -12.83 -8.23
C GLY A 179 7.80 -12.46 -7.31
N LYS A 180 6.71 -13.24 -7.43
CA LYS A 180 5.66 -13.30 -6.39
C LYS A 180 6.03 -14.38 -5.38
N ALA A 181 5.57 -14.24 -4.14
CA ALA A 181 5.71 -15.27 -3.12
C ALA A 181 5.23 -16.62 -3.68
N SER A 182 6.10 -17.63 -3.65
CA SER A 182 5.76 -18.99 -4.06
C SER A 182 4.74 -19.59 -3.10
N LYS A 183 3.73 -20.28 -3.62
CA LYS A 183 2.79 -21.05 -2.78
C LYS A 183 3.43 -22.30 -2.17
N ALA A 184 4.53 -22.79 -2.75
CA ALA A 184 5.23 -24.00 -2.31
C ALA A 184 6.24 -23.73 -1.19
N ASP A 185 6.79 -22.51 -1.16
CA ASP A 185 7.64 -22.02 -0.07
C ASP A 185 7.33 -20.53 0.15
N PRO A 186 6.25 -20.23 0.90
CA PRO A 186 5.81 -18.85 1.11
C PRO A 186 6.81 -18.06 1.95
N LEU A 187 7.59 -18.73 2.80
CA LEU A 187 8.35 -18.13 3.91
C LEU A 187 9.84 -18.00 3.62
N GLY A 188 10.42 -18.95 2.87
CA GLY A 188 11.85 -18.94 2.54
C GLY A 188 12.27 -17.87 1.52
N GLN A 189 11.31 -17.14 0.94
CA GLN A 189 11.60 -16.14 -0.09
C GLN A 189 11.78 -14.76 0.52
N ARG A 190 13.03 -14.31 0.58
CA ARG A 190 13.39 -12.96 0.99
C ARG A 190 12.84 -11.92 0.01
N ALA A 191 12.32 -10.83 0.54
CA ALA A 191 11.85 -9.71 -0.26
C ALA A 191 13.00 -8.88 -0.81
N PHE A 192 14.07 -8.72 -0.04
CA PHE A 192 15.28 -8.02 -0.46
C PHE A 192 16.39 -9.01 -0.77
N GLU A 193 17.08 -8.78 -1.88
CA GLU A 193 18.29 -9.53 -2.24
C GLU A 193 19.56 -8.84 -1.74
N PHE A 194 19.53 -7.50 -1.71
CA PHE A 194 20.65 -6.67 -1.35
C PHE A 194 20.18 -5.49 -0.51
N ILE A 195 20.90 -5.23 0.58
CA ILE A 195 20.80 -4.04 1.42
C ILE A 195 22.23 -3.59 1.78
N PRO A 196 22.62 -2.32 1.54
CA PRO A 196 23.89 -1.79 2.01
C PRO A 196 23.92 -1.72 3.55
N LYS A 197 25.05 -2.09 4.16
CA LYS A 197 25.23 -2.03 5.63
C LYS A 197 25.25 -0.61 6.19
N ASP A 198 25.63 0.37 5.38
CA ASP A 198 25.79 1.78 5.73
C ASP A 198 24.57 2.64 5.33
N LEU A 199 23.40 2.02 5.23
CA LEU A 199 22.14 2.71 4.94
C LEU A 199 21.87 3.77 6.01
N ASN A 200 21.58 5.01 5.61
CA ASN A 200 21.13 6.03 6.57
C ASN A 200 19.60 6.02 6.70
N ASP A 201 19.09 6.61 7.79
CA ASP A 201 17.67 6.57 8.15
C ASP A 201 16.76 7.12 7.04
N LYS A 202 17.22 8.14 6.31
CA LYS A 202 16.46 8.70 5.19
C LYS A 202 16.45 7.77 3.98
N GLU A 203 17.57 7.14 3.66
CA GLU A 203 17.63 6.14 2.58
C GLU A 203 16.75 4.93 2.90
N GLU A 204 16.76 4.49 4.16
CA GLU A 204 15.92 3.41 4.68
C GLU A 204 14.43 3.74 4.57
N GLN A 205 14.02 4.92 5.05
CA GLN A 205 12.65 5.38 4.96
C GLN A 205 12.14 5.44 3.51
N LEU A 206 12.98 5.93 2.58
CA LEU A 206 12.65 6.00 1.16
C LEU A 206 12.63 4.62 0.49
N LEU A 207 13.59 3.75 0.82
CA LEU A 207 13.62 2.35 0.39
C LEU A 207 12.33 1.65 0.80
N MET A 208 11.98 1.71 2.09
CA MET A 208 10.80 1.07 2.65
C MET A 208 9.50 1.61 2.06
N SER A 209 9.44 2.91 1.74
CA SER A 209 8.26 3.49 1.09
C SER A 209 8.02 2.88 -0.31
N LEU A 210 9.05 2.82 -1.16
CA LEU A 210 8.91 2.29 -2.51
C LEU A 210 8.73 0.77 -2.49
N ALA A 211 9.47 0.08 -1.62
CA ALA A 211 9.38 -1.36 -1.49
C ALA A 211 7.99 -1.80 -1.03
N THR A 212 7.44 -1.16 0.01
CA THR A 212 6.11 -1.49 0.54
C THR A 212 5.02 -1.26 -0.50
N LEU A 213 5.04 -0.12 -1.20
CA LEU A 213 4.08 0.18 -2.26
C LEU A 213 4.08 -0.92 -3.33
N GLU A 214 5.28 -1.31 -3.76
CA GLU A 214 5.46 -2.31 -4.81
C GLU A 214 5.01 -3.70 -4.34
N LEU A 215 5.42 -4.13 -3.15
CA LEU A 215 5.04 -5.42 -2.58
C LEU A 215 3.53 -5.54 -2.40
N VAL A 216 2.87 -4.49 -1.89
CA VAL A 216 1.41 -4.46 -1.76
C VAL A 216 0.78 -4.57 -3.15
N ARG A 217 1.19 -3.76 -4.12
CA ARG A 217 0.63 -3.79 -5.49
C ARG A 217 0.72 -5.17 -6.14
N ARG A 218 1.84 -5.88 -5.97
CA ARG A 218 2.01 -7.25 -6.52
C ARG A 218 1.11 -8.28 -5.86
N SER A 219 0.74 -8.05 -4.60
CA SER A 219 -0.12 -8.94 -3.82
C SER A 219 -1.62 -8.74 -4.08
N LEU A 220 -2.00 -7.62 -4.71
CA LEU A 220 -3.37 -7.36 -5.10
C LEU A 220 -3.70 -8.09 -6.43
N PRO A 221 -4.95 -8.57 -6.59
CA PRO A 221 -5.40 -9.10 -7.88
C PRO A 221 -5.41 -7.97 -8.92
N ALA A 222 -5.00 -8.33 -10.15
CA ALA A 222 -4.94 -7.43 -11.30
C ALA A 222 -6.32 -6.87 -11.70
#